data_AF-A0A9Y2IIX4-F1
#
_entry.id   AF-A0A9Y2IIX4-F1
#
_cell.length_a   1.000
_cell.length_b   1.000
_cell.length_c   1.000
_cell.angle_alpha   90.00
_cell.angle_beta   90.00
_cell.angle_gamma   90.00
#
_symmetry.space_group_name_H-M   'P 1'
#
loop_
_entity.id
_entity.type
_entity.pdbx_description
1 polymer ?
#
loop_
_entity_poly.entity_id
_entity_poly.type
_entity_poly.pdbx_seq_one_letter_code
_entity_poly.pdbx_strand_id
1 'polypeptide(L)'
;MTATKTARERARAELTQEIKDEARRQLAEVGAHGLSLRAVARELGMVSSALYRYFPSRDRLLTELIIDAYDAVGEAAEKADPGTVDPRERWTAVWQATRAWAKAHPHEYALIYGSPIPGYQAPQDTIVPAARVAQALAKVLLEADPHEPAVTAPMSAELRGQAEGLARDLGANAPAEVVTRLIGAWTQLFGAISFELFGQYVGSVDPSDAYFEHLTGQMADFVGL
;
A
#
# COMPACT_ATOMS: atom_id res chain seq x y z
N MET A 1 -27.54 4.59 30.05
CA MET A 1 -26.40 3.65 30.03
C MET A 1 -25.61 3.65 28.72
N THR A 2 -26.13 4.23 27.63
CA THR A 2 -25.48 4.26 26.30
C THR A 2 -24.35 5.30 26.18
N ALA A 3 -24.50 6.50 26.76
CA ALA A 3 -23.51 7.58 26.67
C ALA A 3 -22.16 7.28 27.37
N THR A 4 -22.18 6.53 28.48
CA THR A 4 -20.96 6.13 29.19
C THR A 4 -20.17 5.06 28.43
N LYS A 5 -20.88 4.22 27.66
CA LYS A 5 -20.27 3.17 26.84
C LYS A 5 -19.51 3.79 25.65
N THR A 6 -20.10 4.77 24.98
CA THR A 6 -19.45 5.52 23.90
C THR A 6 -18.26 6.36 24.37
N ALA A 7 -18.32 6.99 25.56
CA ALA A 7 -17.17 7.73 26.10
C ALA A 7 -15.95 6.82 26.37
N ARG A 8 -16.19 5.62 26.90
CA ARG A 8 -15.12 4.63 27.15
C ARG A 8 -14.57 4.05 25.85
N GLU A 9 -15.43 3.80 24.86
CA GLU A 9 -15.01 3.34 23.53
C GLU A 9 -14.14 4.40 22.83
N ARG A 10 -14.55 5.68 22.91
CA ARG A 10 -13.77 6.81 22.38
C ARG A 10 -12.41 6.93 23.07
N ALA A 11 -12.38 6.92 24.40
CA ALA A 11 -11.11 6.96 25.14
C ALA A 11 -10.20 5.77 24.82
N ARG A 12 -10.79 4.59 24.59
CA ARG A 12 -10.03 3.41 24.14
C ARG A 12 -9.47 3.60 22.74
N ALA A 13 -10.24 4.16 21.82
CA ALA A 13 -9.79 4.44 20.45
C ALA A 13 -8.67 5.50 20.41
N GLU A 14 -8.84 6.59 21.16
CA GLU A 14 -7.82 7.65 21.31
C GLU A 14 -6.49 7.06 21.83
N LEU A 15 -6.53 6.28 22.92
CA LEU A 15 -5.34 5.65 23.45
C LEU A 15 -4.75 4.57 22.51
N THR A 16 -5.59 3.88 21.74
CA THR A 16 -5.09 2.94 20.72
C THR A 16 -4.31 3.68 19.63
N GLN A 17 -4.79 4.85 19.21
CA GLN A 17 -4.07 5.70 18.25
C GLN A 17 -2.77 6.25 18.83
N GLU A 18 -2.77 6.74 20.07
CA GLU A 18 -1.54 7.20 20.74
C GLU A 18 -0.46 6.09 20.80
N ILE A 19 -0.87 4.84 21.04
CA ILE A 19 0.03 3.68 21.01
C ILE A 19 0.60 3.45 19.61
N LYS A 20 -0.23 3.53 18.57
CA LYS A 20 0.19 3.34 17.18
C LYS A 20 1.12 4.46 16.72
N ASP A 21 0.82 5.71 17.08
CA ASP A 21 1.64 6.87 16.75
C ASP A 21 3.02 6.78 17.40
N GLU A 22 3.10 6.39 18.66
CA GLU A 22 4.38 6.13 19.32
C GLU A 22 5.13 4.96 18.66
N ALA A 23 4.43 3.90 18.29
CA ALA A 23 5.03 2.79 17.58
C ALA A 23 5.59 3.20 16.21
N ARG A 24 4.90 4.07 15.47
CA ARG A 24 5.39 4.66 14.20
C ARG A 24 6.66 5.48 14.42
N ARG A 25 6.73 6.27 15.51
CA ARG A 25 7.96 6.99 15.88
C ARG A 25 9.13 6.03 16.11
N GLN A 26 8.92 4.95 16.86
CA GLN A 26 9.96 3.93 17.03
C GLN A 26 10.33 3.22 15.72
N LEU A 27 9.39 2.94 14.83
CA LEU A 27 9.70 2.39 13.51
C LEU A 27 10.63 3.31 12.71
N ALA A 28 10.42 4.63 12.80
CA ALA A 28 11.27 5.61 12.15
C ALA A 28 12.69 5.65 12.73
N GLU A 29 12.82 5.52 14.06
CA GLU A 29 14.11 5.63 14.75
C GLU A 29 14.94 4.34 14.72
N VAL A 30 14.32 3.18 14.95
CA VAL A 30 15.03 1.91 15.18
C VAL A 30 14.59 0.79 14.21
N GLY A 31 13.66 1.07 13.31
CA GLY A 31 13.12 0.10 12.36
C GLY A 31 12.22 -0.96 12.99
N ALA A 32 11.60 -1.78 12.14
CA ALA A 32 10.64 -2.81 12.57
C ALA A 32 11.25 -3.87 13.49
N HIS A 33 12.54 -4.19 13.34
CA HIS A 33 13.21 -5.14 14.22
C HIS A 33 13.34 -4.59 15.67
N GLY A 34 13.57 -3.28 15.81
CA GLY A 34 13.74 -2.61 17.10
C GLY A 34 12.44 -2.32 17.84
N LEU A 35 11.28 -2.47 17.20
CA LEU A 35 9.97 -2.15 17.80
C LEU A 35 9.71 -2.96 19.07
N SER A 36 9.42 -2.26 20.17
CA SER A 36 9.25 -2.87 21.49
C SER A 36 8.03 -2.31 22.21
N LEU A 37 7.07 -3.19 22.54
CA LEU A 37 5.93 -2.85 23.40
C LEU A 37 6.37 -2.27 24.74
N ARG A 38 7.51 -2.69 25.29
CA ARG A 38 8.01 -2.11 26.55
C ARG A 38 8.53 -0.69 26.37
N ALA A 39 9.19 -0.41 25.24
CA ALA A 39 9.66 0.94 24.94
C ALA A 39 8.47 1.87 24.67
N VAL A 40 7.49 1.43 23.88
CA VAL A 40 6.23 2.18 23.63
C VAL A 40 5.51 2.50 24.94
N ALA A 41 5.33 1.51 25.82
CA ALA A 41 4.70 1.74 27.11
C ALA A 41 5.46 2.76 27.97
N ARG A 42 6.80 2.68 27.99
CA ARG A 42 7.65 3.61 28.75
C ARG A 42 7.50 5.04 28.24
N GLU A 43 7.50 5.25 26.92
CA GLU A 43 7.39 6.59 26.32
C GLU A 43 6.03 7.22 26.60
N LEU A 44 4.96 6.43 26.59
CA LEU A 44 3.61 6.88 26.92
C LEU A 44 3.34 6.97 28.45
N GLY A 45 4.34 6.74 29.30
CA GLY A 45 4.15 6.70 30.76
C GLY A 45 3.20 5.60 31.23
N MET A 46 3.00 4.56 30.43
CA MET A 46 2.11 3.44 30.71
C MET A 46 2.87 2.29 31.39
N VAL A 47 2.17 1.57 32.27
CA VAL A 47 2.64 0.27 32.74
C VAL A 47 2.59 -0.72 31.58
N SER A 48 3.65 -1.50 31.35
CA SER A 48 3.72 -2.45 30.23
C SER A 48 2.53 -3.42 30.19
N SER A 49 2.05 -3.90 31.34
CA SER A 49 0.86 -4.76 31.44
C SER A 49 -0.45 -4.10 31.01
N ALA A 50 -0.52 -2.77 30.97
CA ALA A 50 -1.65 -2.04 30.40
C ALA A 50 -1.60 -2.07 28.87
N LEU A 51 -0.41 -1.86 28.27
CA LEU A 51 -0.21 -1.89 26.82
C LEU A 51 -0.59 -3.25 26.22
N TYR A 52 -0.23 -4.35 26.89
CA TYR A 52 -0.59 -5.71 26.47
C TYR A 52 -2.10 -5.98 26.40
N ARG A 53 -2.95 -5.14 27.02
CA ARG A 53 -4.43 -5.23 26.90
C ARG A 53 -4.95 -4.62 25.59
N TYR A 54 -4.15 -3.78 24.95
CA TYR A 54 -4.42 -3.19 23.64
C TYR A 54 -3.80 -4.04 22.54
N PHE A 55 -2.50 -4.33 22.69
CA PHE A 55 -1.75 -5.14 21.73
C PHE A 55 -1.09 -6.31 22.45
N PRO A 56 -1.63 -7.54 22.33
CA PRO A 56 -1.17 -8.69 23.10
C PRO A 56 0.24 -9.16 22.70
N SER A 57 0.75 -8.73 21.55
CA SER A 57 2.10 -9.03 21.09
C SER A 57 2.64 -7.91 20.19
N ARG A 58 3.97 -7.89 20.01
CA ARG A 58 4.64 -7.02 19.03
C ARG A 58 4.07 -7.26 17.63
N ASP A 59 3.86 -8.52 17.26
CA ASP A 59 3.39 -8.88 15.93
C ASP A 59 1.95 -8.39 15.68
N ARG A 60 1.08 -8.40 16.71
CA ARG A 60 -0.24 -7.76 16.58
C ARG A 60 -0.15 -6.25 16.39
N LEU A 61 0.76 -5.57 17.09
CA LEU A 61 0.99 -4.14 16.84
C LEU A 61 1.53 -3.90 15.42
N LEU A 62 2.48 -4.72 14.95
CA LEU A 62 3.00 -4.63 13.58
C LEU A 62 1.91 -4.85 12.53
N THR A 63 1.07 -5.87 12.68
CA THR A 63 -0.07 -6.12 11.78
C THR A 63 -0.98 -4.89 11.70
N GLU A 64 -1.29 -4.27 12.83
CA GLU A 64 -2.19 -3.10 12.86
C GLU A 64 -1.55 -1.85 12.24
N LEU A 65 -0.22 -1.72 12.30
CA LEU A 65 0.52 -0.66 11.60
C LEU A 65 0.62 -0.92 10.09
N ILE A 66 0.78 -2.19 9.69
CA ILE A 66 0.78 -2.61 8.28
C ILE A 66 -0.59 -2.35 7.65
N ILE A 67 -1.68 -2.72 8.36
CA ILE A 67 -3.04 -2.45 7.91
C ILE A 67 -3.26 -0.94 7.74
N ASP A 68 -2.89 -0.12 8.73
CA ASP A 68 -3.02 1.34 8.62
C ASP A 68 -2.22 1.91 7.44
N ALA A 69 -1.01 1.42 7.20
CA ALA A 69 -0.17 1.87 6.09
C ALA A 69 -0.79 1.51 4.73
N TYR A 70 -1.28 0.27 4.58
CA TYR A 70 -2.02 -0.14 3.39
C TYR A 70 -3.32 0.65 3.20
N ASP A 71 -4.04 0.92 4.29
CA ASP A 71 -5.27 1.69 4.24
C ASP A 71 -5.01 3.14 3.85
N ALA A 72 -3.94 3.76 4.36
CA ALA A 72 -3.58 5.13 4.06
C ALA A 72 -3.17 5.31 2.59
N VAL A 73 -2.33 4.42 2.04
CA VAL A 73 -1.96 4.48 0.62
C VAL A 73 -3.12 4.11 -0.30
N GLY A 74 -3.96 3.15 0.10
CA GLY A 74 -5.19 2.80 -0.60
C GLY A 74 -6.17 3.97 -0.67
N GLU A 75 -6.40 4.66 0.45
CA GLU A 75 -7.27 5.84 0.51
C GLU A 75 -6.72 7.00 -0.33
N ALA A 76 -5.41 7.22 -0.33
CA ALA A 76 -4.78 8.22 -1.18
C ALA A 76 -4.99 7.92 -2.67
N ALA A 77 -4.84 6.65 -3.08
CA ALA A 77 -5.09 6.20 -4.44
C ALA A 77 -6.57 6.36 -4.84
N GLU A 78 -7.49 5.90 -3.99
CA GLU A 78 -8.94 5.97 -4.24
C GLU A 78 -9.44 7.41 -4.36
N LYS A 79 -8.97 8.32 -3.50
CA LYS A 79 -9.34 9.74 -3.53
C LYS A 79 -8.82 10.47 -4.77
N ALA A 80 -7.73 9.98 -5.36
CA ALA A 80 -7.12 10.57 -6.55
C ALA A 80 -7.82 10.17 -7.86
N ASP A 81 -8.74 9.20 -7.82
CA ASP A 81 -9.59 8.83 -8.95
C ASP A 81 -10.95 9.57 -8.89
N PRO A 82 -11.13 10.71 -9.57
CA PRO A 82 -12.42 11.42 -9.59
C PRO A 82 -13.50 10.74 -10.45
N GLY A 83 -13.17 9.66 -11.18
CA GLY A 83 -14.12 8.88 -11.98
C GLY A 83 -14.72 9.55 -13.21
N THR A 84 -14.46 10.83 -13.45
CA THR A 84 -15.16 11.66 -14.44
C THR A 84 -14.26 12.26 -15.53
N VAL A 85 -12.95 12.06 -15.41
CA VAL A 85 -11.94 12.55 -16.37
C VAL A 85 -11.37 11.40 -17.20
N ASP A 86 -10.47 11.73 -18.14
CA ASP A 86 -9.82 10.77 -19.01
C ASP A 86 -9.13 9.63 -18.21
N PRO A 87 -9.30 8.34 -18.59
CA PRO A 87 -8.67 7.22 -17.89
C PRO A 87 -7.15 7.34 -17.68
N ARG A 88 -6.41 7.93 -18.63
CA ARG A 88 -4.97 8.17 -18.51
C ARG A 88 -4.65 9.22 -17.46
N GLU A 89 -5.47 10.27 -17.38
CA GLU A 89 -5.35 11.29 -16.32
C GLU A 89 -5.64 10.67 -14.95
N ARG A 90 -6.67 9.81 -14.85
CA ARG A 90 -7.01 9.07 -13.62
C ARG A 90 -5.88 8.14 -13.19
N TRP A 91 -5.32 7.35 -14.11
CA TRP A 91 -4.16 6.50 -13.88
C TRP A 91 -2.97 7.30 -13.33
N THR A 92 -2.68 8.43 -13.97
CA THR A 92 -1.59 9.32 -13.55
C THR A 92 -1.86 9.87 -12.15
N ALA A 93 -3.07 10.33 -11.87
CA ALA A 93 -3.44 10.87 -10.57
C ALA A 93 -3.29 9.84 -9.43
N VAL A 94 -3.73 8.59 -9.66
CA VAL A 94 -3.56 7.49 -8.69
C VAL A 94 -2.08 7.28 -8.36
N TRP A 95 -1.22 7.17 -9.37
CA TRP A 95 0.22 6.95 -9.14
C TRP A 95 0.92 8.15 -8.50
N GLN A 96 0.55 9.37 -8.86
CA GLN A 96 1.09 10.57 -8.20
C GLN A 96 0.67 10.62 -6.73
N ALA A 97 -0.57 10.25 -6.39
CA ALA A 97 -1.03 10.20 -5.00
C ALA A 97 -0.33 9.08 -4.20
N THR A 98 -0.17 7.90 -4.79
CA THR A 98 0.60 6.80 -4.18
C THR A 98 2.04 7.21 -3.90
N ARG A 99 2.72 7.84 -4.88
CA ARG A 99 4.09 8.35 -4.71
C ARG A 99 4.16 9.46 -3.67
N ALA A 100 3.23 10.41 -3.69
CA ALA A 100 3.19 11.51 -2.73
C ALA A 100 3.03 10.99 -1.28
N TRP A 101 2.14 10.02 -1.06
CA TRP A 101 2.00 9.35 0.23
C TRP A 101 3.30 8.66 0.64
N ALA A 102 3.91 7.90 -0.27
CA ALA A 102 5.14 7.16 0.00
C ALA A 102 6.30 8.10 0.41
N LYS A 103 6.42 9.27 -0.22
CA LYS A 103 7.40 10.32 0.13
C LYS A 103 7.11 11.00 1.46
N ALA A 104 5.84 11.20 1.80
CA ALA A 104 5.44 11.78 3.08
C ALA A 104 5.58 10.79 4.24
N HIS A 105 5.47 9.48 3.97
CA HIS A 105 5.47 8.41 4.97
C HIS A 105 6.53 7.32 4.66
N PRO A 106 7.83 7.66 4.52
CA PRO A 106 8.84 6.72 4.03
C PRO A 106 9.05 5.50 4.94
N HIS A 107 8.86 5.66 6.25
CA HIS A 107 8.98 4.55 7.21
C HIS A 107 7.78 3.60 7.17
N GLU A 108 6.58 4.12 6.91
CA GLU A 108 5.37 3.31 6.72
C GLU A 108 5.43 2.61 5.36
N TYR A 109 5.90 3.29 4.32
CA TYR A 109 6.18 2.67 3.03
C TYR A 109 7.19 1.53 3.17
N ALA A 110 8.31 1.75 3.88
CA ALA A 110 9.30 0.71 4.12
C ALA A 110 8.75 -0.47 4.94
N LEU A 111 7.75 -0.26 5.79
CA LEU A 111 7.08 -1.33 6.54
C LEU A 111 6.31 -2.29 5.63
N ILE A 112 5.72 -1.79 4.53
CA ILE A 112 4.87 -2.59 3.62
C ILE A 112 5.56 -3.02 2.33
N TYR A 113 6.52 -2.25 1.80
CA TYR A 113 7.23 -2.53 0.55
C TYR A 113 8.75 -2.69 0.71
N GLY A 114 9.28 -2.55 1.93
CA GLY A 114 10.70 -2.69 2.22
C GLY A 114 11.14 -4.11 2.53
N SER A 115 12.22 -4.22 3.32
CA SER A 115 12.75 -5.53 3.72
C SER A 115 11.78 -6.29 4.63
N PRO A 116 11.55 -7.60 4.40
CA PRO A 116 10.73 -8.42 5.28
C PRO A 116 11.23 -8.38 6.73
N ILE A 117 10.29 -8.41 7.68
CA ILE A 117 10.60 -8.40 9.11
C ILE A 117 10.93 -9.83 9.56
N PRO A 118 12.14 -10.12 10.06
CA PRO A 118 12.51 -11.48 10.46
C PRO A 118 11.59 -12.04 11.56
N GLY A 119 11.05 -13.24 11.31
CA GLY A 119 10.19 -13.96 12.25
C GLY A 119 8.75 -13.45 12.34
N TYR A 120 8.37 -12.42 11.57
CA TYR A 120 7.00 -11.97 11.43
C TYR A 120 6.35 -12.62 10.21
N GLN A 121 5.08 -13.02 10.34
CA GLN A 121 4.25 -13.49 9.24
C GLN A 121 2.97 -12.66 9.23
N ALA A 122 2.73 -11.94 8.13
CA ALA A 122 1.51 -11.15 7.97
C ALA A 122 0.29 -12.09 7.96
N PRO A 123 -0.74 -11.84 8.80
CA PRO A 123 -1.96 -12.62 8.76
C PRO A 123 -2.83 -12.26 7.54
N GLN A 124 -3.83 -13.09 7.26
CA GLN A 124 -4.75 -12.90 6.13
C GLN A 124 -5.54 -11.59 6.18
N ASP A 125 -5.71 -10.99 7.37
CA ASP A 125 -6.38 -9.70 7.55
C ASP A 125 -5.66 -8.54 6.83
N THR A 126 -4.39 -8.72 6.46
CA THR A 126 -3.61 -7.74 5.66
C THR A 126 -3.92 -7.76 4.16
N ILE A 127 -4.53 -8.85 3.64
CA ILE A 127 -4.70 -9.04 2.19
C ILE A 127 -5.64 -8.00 1.59
N VAL A 128 -6.77 -7.72 2.24
CA VAL A 128 -7.77 -6.77 1.73
C VAL A 128 -7.21 -5.34 1.70
N PRO A 129 -6.61 -4.81 2.79
CA PRO A 129 -5.92 -3.52 2.74
C PRO A 129 -4.84 -3.46 1.65
N ALA A 130 -4.02 -4.51 1.51
CA ALA A 130 -2.94 -4.54 0.53
C ALA A 130 -3.42 -4.46 -0.93
N ALA A 131 -4.65 -4.90 -1.20
CA ALA A 131 -5.22 -4.89 -2.54
C ALA A 131 -5.76 -3.53 -3.00
N ARG A 132 -5.94 -2.55 -2.10
CA ARG A 132 -6.69 -1.31 -2.39
C ARG A 132 -6.14 -0.49 -3.55
N VAL A 133 -4.82 -0.30 -3.63
CA VAL A 133 -4.19 0.41 -4.76
C VAL A 133 -4.38 -0.36 -6.07
N ALA A 134 -4.22 -1.68 -6.06
CA ALA A 134 -4.44 -2.51 -7.24
C ALA A 134 -5.91 -2.48 -7.70
N GLN A 135 -6.86 -2.44 -6.76
CA GLN A 135 -8.29 -2.30 -7.06
C GLN A 135 -8.61 -0.93 -7.68
N ALA A 136 -8.04 0.16 -7.16
CA ALA A 136 -8.20 1.50 -7.75
C ALA A 136 -7.68 1.56 -9.19
N LEU A 137 -6.51 0.98 -9.46
CA LEU A 137 -5.94 0.90 -10.81
C LEU A 137 -6.76 -0.01 -11.74
N ALA A 138 -7.20 -1.17 -11.25
CA ALA A 138 -8.04 -2.09 -12.01
C ALA A 138 -9.36 -1.41 -12.42
N LYS A 139 -9.98 -0.64 -11.53
CA LYS A 139 -11.18 0.14 -11.84
C LYS A 139 -10.95 1.12 -12.99
N VAL A 140 -9.86 1.89 -12.96
CA VAL A 140 -9.50 2.81 -14.06
C VAL A 140 -9.38 2.07 -15.39
N LEU A 141 -8.68 0.93 -15.40
CA LEU A 141 -8.48 0.16 -16.61
C LEU A 141 -9.79 -0.44 -17.15
N LEU A 142 -10.59 -1.05 -16.30
CA LEU A 142 -11.81 -1.74 -16.73
C LEU A 142 -12.87 -0.78 -17.29
N GLU A 143 -12.92 0.44 -16.78
CA GLU A 143 -13.81 1.49 -17.31
C GLU A 143 -13.31 2.08 -18.63
N ALA A 144 -12.02 1.94 -18.94
CA ALA A 144 -11.40 2.48 -20.15
C ALA A 144 -11.52 1.58 -21.39
N ASP A 145 -11.94 0.33 -21.21
CA ASP A 145 -11.92 -0.72 -22.25
C ASP A 145 -10.53 -0.82 -22.94
N PRO A 146 -9.51 -1.30 -22.20
CA PRO A 146 -8.13 -1.08 -22.55
C PRO A 146 -7.80 -1.80 -23.86
N HIS A 147 -7.17 -1.08 -24.79
CA HIS A 147 -6.90 -1.60 -26.12
C HIS A 147 -6.04 -2.88 -26.08
N GLU A 148 -6.22 -3.71 -27.12
CA GLU A 148 -5.40 -4.90 -27.31
C GLU A 148 -3.92 -4.51 -27.47
N PRO A 149 -3.01 -5.19 -26.77
CA PRO A 149 -1.58 -4.91 -26.85
C PRO A 149 -1.04 -5.19 -28.26
N ALA A 150 -0.07 -4.38 -28.68
CA ALA A 150 0.58 -4.54 -29.99
C ALA A 150 1.35 -5.87 -30.15
N VAL A 151 1.79 -6.49 -29.05
CA VAL A 151 2.52 -7.78 -29.05
C VAL A 151 2.20 -8.57 -27.79
N THR A 152 1.73 -9.81 -27.92
CA THR A 152 1.61 -10.77 -26.82
C THR A 152 2.50 -11.98 -27.09
N ALA A 153 3.45 -12.22 -26.20
CA ALA A 153 4.05 -13.54 -26.11
C ALA A 153 2.96 -14.54 -25.66
N PRO A 154 2.95 -15.78 -26.16
CA PRO A 154 1.98 -16.78 -25.74
C PRO A 154 2.07 -17.01 -24.22
N MET A 155 0.92 -16.88 -23.55
CA MET A 155 0.81 -17.11 -22.10
C MET A 155 0.67 -18.60 -21.79
N SER A 156 1.40 -19.08 -20.79
CA SER A 156 1.27 -20.46 -20.30
C SER A 156 -0.12 -20.69 -19.69
N ALA A 157 -0.60 -21.94 -19.73
CA ALA A 157 -1.89 -22.29 -19.13
C ALA A 157 -1.93 -22.00 -17.61
N GLU A 158 -0.79 -22.19 -16.92
CA GLU A 158 -0.66 -21.89 -15.50
C GLU A 158 -0.84 -20.39 -15.21
N LEU A 159 -0.10 -19.53 -15.93
CA LEU A 159 -0.20 -18.08 -15.73
C LEU A 159 -1.58 -17.55 -16.12
N ARG A 160 -2.20 -18.11 -17.17
CA ARG A 160 -3.59 -17.78 -17.54
C ARG A 160 -4.55 -18.09 -16.40
N GLY A 161 -4.46 -19.28 -15.81
CA GLY A 161 -5.30 -19.66 -14.66
C GLY A 161 -5.07 -18.76 -13.43
N GLN A 162 -3.83 -18.35 -13.16
CA GLN A 162 -3.51 -17.40 -12.08
C GLN A 162 -4.13 -16.03 -12.34
N ALA A 163 -3.99 -15.50 -13.55
CA ALA A 163 -4.53 -14.20 -13.94
C ALA A 163 -6.07 -14.18 -13.91
N GLU A 164 -6.73 -15.26 -14.36
CA GLU A 164 -8.19 -15.42 -14.27
C GLU A 164 -8.67 -15.57 -12.81
N GLY A 165 -7.87 -16.20 -11.95
CA GLY A 165 -8.11 -16.22 -10.51
C GLY A 165 -8.10 -14.81 -9.92
N LEU A 166 -7.04 -14.06 -10.19
CA LEU A 166 -6.90 -12.69 -9.70
C LEU A 166 -7.97 -11.74 -10.25
N ALA A 167 -8.36 -11.89 -11.53
CA ALA A 167 -9.47 -11.13 -12.10
C ALA A 167 -10.75 -11.28 -11.27
N ARG A 168 -11.08 -12.53 -10.90
CA ARG A 168 -12.26 -12.83 -10.06
C ARG A 168 -12.15 -12.22 -8.67
N ASP A 169 -10.98 -12.28 -8.04
CA ASP A 169 -10.74 -11.72 -6.70
C ASP A 169 -10.81 -10.19 -6.70
N LEU A 170 -10.46 -9.54 -7.81
CA LEU A 170 -10.64 -8.10 -8.02
C LEU A 170 -12.08 -7.70 -8.37
N GLY A 171 -13.01 -8.67 -8.47
CA GLY A 171 -14.39 -8.41 -8.89
C GLY A 171 -14.50 -7.99 -10.36
N ALA A 172 -13.48 -8.30 -11.16
CA ALA A 172 -13.34 -7.87 -12.54
C ALA A 172 -13.64 -9.03 -13.51
N ASN A 173 -14.33 -8.73 -14.61
CA ASN A 173 -14.36 -9.61 -15.76
C ASN A 173 -13.32 -9.15 -16.78
N ALA A 174 -12.04 -9.37 -16.46
CA ALA A 174 -10.90 -8.90 -17.25
C ALA A 174 -10.22 -10.06 -17.99
N PRO A 175 -9.78 -9.88 -19.25
CA PRO A 175 -8.88 -10.82 -19.90
C PRO A 175 -7.58 -11.01 -19.09
N ALA A 176 -7.03 -12.23 -19.09
CA ALA A 176 -5.78 -12.56 -18.39
C ALA A 176 -4.61 -11.63 -18.82
N GLU A 177 -4.63 -11.22 -20.08
CA GLU A 177 -3.67 -10.31 -20.70
C GLU A 177 -3.76 -8.89 -20.11
N VAL A 178 -4.94 -8.43 -19.69
CA VAL A 178 -5.10 -7.13 -18.99
C VAL A 178 -4.55 -7.24 -17.58
N VAL A 179 -4.89 -8.31 -16.86
CA VAL A 179 -4.44 -8.52 -15.48
C VAL A 179 -2.92 -8.63 -15.38
N THR A 180 -2.29 -9.39 -16.28
CA THR A 180 -0.83 -9.54 -16.31
C THR A 180 -0.11 -8.24 -16.66
N ARG A 181 -0.67 -7.41 -17.56
CA ARG A 181 -0.15 -6.06 -17.82
C ARG A 181 -0.27 -5.15 -16.61
N LEU A 182 -1.41 -5.19 -15.90
CA LEU A 182 -1.59 -4.44 -14.65
C LEU A 182 -0.53 -4.85 -13.61
N ILE A 183 -0.27 -6.14 -13.42
CA ILE A 183 0.79 -6.62 -12.52
C ILE A 183 2.16 -6.08 -12.96
N GLY A 184 2.45 -6.09 -14.26
CA GLY A 184 3.72 -5.56 -14.79
C GLY A 184 3.89 -4.07 -14.52
N ALA A 185 2.88 -3.25 -14.84
CA ALA A 185 2.88 -1.82 -14.58
C ALA A 185 2.95 -1.49 -13.08
N TRP A 186 2.18 -2.22 -12.26
CA TRP A 186 2.18 -2.11 -10.81
C TRP A 186 3.58 -2.38 -10.24
N THR A 187 4.22 -3.48 -10.68
CA THR A 187 5.58 -3.83 -10.27
C THR A 187 6.59 -2.76 -10.67
N GLN A 188 6.48 -2.23 -11.90
CA GLN A 188 7.40 -1.22 -12.41
C GLN A 188 7.31 0.11 -11.64
N LEU A 189 6.09 0.56 -11.33
CA LEU A 189 5.87 1.85 -10.66
C LEU A 189 6.11 1.79 -9.15
N PHE A 190 5.72 0.71 -8.46
CA PHE A 190 6.16 0.50 -7.08
C PHE A 190 7.66 0.32 -6.98
N GLY A 191 8.29 -0.37 -7.94
CA GLY A 191 9.75 -0.47 -8.04
C GLY A 191 10.42 0.89 -8.18
N ALA A 192 9.86 1.79 -9.00
CA ALA A 192 10.37 3.15 -9.14
C ALA A 192 10.24 3.97 -7.86
N ILE A 193 9.11 3.88 -7.14
CA ILE A 193 8.94 4.53 -5.84
C ILE A 193 9.96 3.97 -4.83
N SER A 194 10.15 2.66 -4.79
CA SER A 194 11.14 2.02 -3.92
C SER A 194 12.57 2.48 -4.24
N PHE A 195 12.94 2.56 -5.51
CA PHE A 195 14.28 3.03 -5.92
C PHE A 195 14.51 4.50 -5.62
N GLU A 196 13.48 5.32 -5.69
CA GLU A 196 13.54 6.70 -5.22
C GLU A 196 13.76 6.76 -3.71
N LEU A 197 12.89 6.11 -2.93
CA LEU A 197 12.90 6.23 -1.46
C LEU A 197 14.12 5.57 -0.81
N PHE A 198 14.66 4.51 -1.41
CA PHE A 198 15.80 3.78 -0.87
C PHE A 198 17.15 4.22 -1.48
N GLY A 199 17.15 5.29 -2.28
CA GLY A 199 18.36 6.00 -2.72
C GLY A 199 19.06 5.45 -3.96
N GLN A 200 18.45 4.54 -4.72
CA GLN A 200 19.03 3.92 -5.92
C GLN A 200 19.14 4.90 -7.09
N TYR A 201 18.38 6.00 -7.06
CA TYR A 201 18.49 7.06 -8.09
C TYR A 201 19.57 8.10 -7.84
N VAL A 202 20.21 8.13 -6.65
CA VAL A 202 21.27 9.09 -6.35
C VAL A 202 22.39 9.00 -7.40
N GLY A 203 22.68 10.12 -8.07
CA GLY A 203 23.67 10.19 -9.15
C GLY A 203 23.16 9.74 -10.53
N SER A 204 21.86 9.56 -10.71
CA SER A 204 21.22 9.21 -11.99
C SER A 204 20.02 10.11 -12.30
N VAL A 205 18.80 9.61 -12.12
CA VAL A 205 17.53 10.32 -12.33
C VAL A 205 17.03 10.95 -11.02
N ASP A 206 17.90 11.69 -10.34
CA ASP A 206 17.58 12.45 -9.12
C ASP A 206 17.75 13.96 -9.39
N PRO A 207 16.71 14.82 -9.21
CA PRO A 207 15.35 14.51 -8.75
C PRO A 207 14.54 13.65 -9.73
N SER A 208 13.77 12.69 -9.21
CA SER A 208 13.08 11.66 -10.00
C SER A 208 11.73 12.07 -10.58
N ASP A 209 11.28 13.31 -10.38
CA ASP A 209 9.93 13.74 -10.77
C ASP A 209 9.65 13.57 -12.27
N ALA A 210 10.54 14.08 -13.14
CA ALA A 210 10.39 13.95 -14.59
C ALA A 210 10.50 12.50 -15.07
N TYR A 211 11.35 11.69 -14.42
CA TYR A 211 11.46 10.27 -14.74
C TYR A 211 10.20 9.50 -14.34
N PHE A 212 9.65 9.77 -13.16
CA PHE A 212 8.44 9.12 -12.69
C PHE A 212 7.22 9.50 -13.54
N GLU A 213 7.09 10.76 -13.94
CA GLU A 213 6.06 11.20 -14.89
C GLU A 213 6.17 10.47 -16.23
N HIS A 214 7.38 10.41 -16.81
CA HIS A 214 7.63 9.68 -18.04
C HIS A 214 7.29 8.20 -17.92
N LEU A 215 7.74 7.53 -16.85
CA LEU A 215 7.48 6.12 -16.60
C LEU A 215 5.98 5.84 -16.38
N THR A 216 5.26 6.74 -15.71
CA THR A 216 3.81 6.62 -15.50
C THR A 216 3.07 6.67 -16.84
N GLY A 217 3.48 7.56 -17.74
CA GLY A 217 2.95 7.64 -19.10
C GLY A 217 3.25 6.38 -19.93
N GLN A 218 4.48 5.88 -19.89
CA GLN A 218 4.85 4.63 -20.56
C GLN A 218 4.05 3.44 -20.04
N MET A 219 3.81 3.39 -18.73
CA MET A 219 3.00 2.32 -18.13
C MET A 219 1.51 2.46 -18.45
N ALA A 220 1.00 3.67 -18.67
CA ALA A 220 -0.35 3.89 -19.19
C ALA A 220 -0.48 3.34 -20.62
N ASP A 221 0.48 3.62 -21.51
CA ASP A 221 0.52 3.03 -22.85
C ASP A 221 0.59 1.49 -22.78
N PHE A 222 1.44 0.96 -21.89
CA PHE A 222 1.64 -0.48 -21.73
C PHE A 222 0.35 -1.21 -21.35
N VAL A 223 -0.44 -0.65 -20.44
CA VAL A 223 -1.71 -1.23 -20.00
C VAL A 223 -2.88 -0.95 -20.94
N GLY A 224 -2.68 -0.12 -21.98
CA GLY A 224 -3.67 0.15 -23.04
C GLY A 224 -4.60 1.33 -22.76
N LEU A 225 -4.15 2.32 -21.98
CA LEU A 225 -4.78 3.63 -21.81
C LEU A 225 -4.24 4.66 -22.82
#